data_AF-A0A7C5RNH3-F1
#
_entry.id   AF-A0A7C5RNH3-F1
#
_cell.length_a   1.000
_cell.length_b   1.000
_cell.length_c   1.000
_cell.angle_alpha   90.00
_cell.angle_beta   90.00
_cell.angle_gamma   90.00
#
_symmetry.space_group_name_H-M   'P 1'
#
loop_
_entity.id
_entity.type
_entity.pdbx_description
1 polymer ?
#
loop_
_entity_poly.entity_id
_entity_poly.type
_entity_poly.pdbx_seq_one_letter_code
_entity_poly.pdbx_strand_id
1 'polypeptide(L)'
;MRRGRHQGVSTMVGMAIVVAIFFTTLVPLYLYMSNLYNLFSNELNSRRIRDIDRATEELKLLVEGRTEINPAGPSISLTLKNTSPLMIRVERIWAMDVNLGTPVNDTPCIDSPIDIPAGMNITVQVSSCLEGFTGKVQFIAVTERGRLFGSAPVDIIRGRLVAGLYPYTLTVSVVNMERGKEYTIDILPLGDADTQPRSIKYKATASNENISLSFGATAGTFLVYLAENGILVSSTRLLAPARNPMSVTLPDYWNVVFILNRDGVSSVVTIDLEIVAPSSVLEGQAFAFDILLTLPDQAEENVQADAIAIMNALKLQGDYDRQSLSCTPSSSILSAGSTITVLSCFARASELQGNRNYGSITITVDPVTAAGIGVDSGQQYPSDGDSVTIQVVRQRGGR
;
A
#
# COMPACT_ATOMS: atom_id res chain seq x y z
N MET A 1 -30.95 30.81 123.78
CA MET A 1 -29.77 31.00 122.90
C MET A 1 -29.98 30.25 121.60
N ARG A 2 -30.39 30.93 120.52
CA ARG A 2 -30.53 30.35 119.17
C ARG A 2 -29.38 30.90 118.34
N ARG A 3 -28.34 30.11 118.14
CA ARG A 3 -27.16 30.47 117.35
C ARG A 3 -26.98 29.45 116.23
N GLY A 4 -27.11 29.94 114.99
CA GLY A 4 -26.38 29.47 113.81
C GLY A 4 -26.55 28.02 113.36
N ARG A 5 -27.54 27.76 112.51
CA ARG A 5 -27.48 26.64 111.55
C ARG A 5 -28.08 27.01 110.19
N HIS A 6 -27.66 28.15 109.63
CA HIS A 6 -28.03 28.58 108.27
C HIS A 6 -26.86 28.54 107.27
N GLN A 7 -25.69 28.01 107.65
CA GLN A 7 -24.50 28.01 106.79
C GLN A 7 -24.45 26.91 105.71
N GLY A 8 -25.47 26.06 105.58
CA GLY A 8 -25.51 24.99 104.56
C GLY A 8 -26.55 25.15 103.45
N VAL A 9 -27.56 26.03 103.62
CA VAL A 9 -28.71 26.09 102.71
C VAL A 9 -28.37 26.89 101.44
N SER A 10 -27.63 28.00 101.57
CA SER A 10 -27.19 28.80 100.42
C SER A 10 -26.23 28.04 99.51
N THR A 11 -25.39 27.18 100.09
CA THR A 11 -24.45 26.31 99.34
C THR A 11 -25.20 25.22 98.58
N MET A 12 -26.26 24.63 99.16
CA MET A 12 -27.10 23.65 98.46
C MET A 12 -27.93 24.25 97.32
N VAL A 13 -28.50 25.44 97.52
CA VAL A 13 -29.26 26.14 96.46
C VAL A 13 -28.33 26.59 95.33
N GLY A 14 -27.16 27.15 95.66
CA GLY A 14 -26.15 27.51 94.66
C GLY A 14 -25.68 26.30 93.84
N MET A 15 -25.43 25.16 94.50
CA MET A 15 -25.07 23.92 93.81
C MET A 15 -26.20 23.41 92.91
N ALA A 16 -27.47 23.48 93.36
CA ALA A 16 -28.62 23.08 92.56
C ALA A 16 -28.79 23.93 91.30
N ILE A 17 -28.56 25.24 91.38
CA ILE A 17 -28.61 26.15 90.22
C ILE A 17 -27.48 25.82 89.24
N VAL A 18 -26.25 25.58 89.72
CA VAL A 18 -25.12 25.20 88.87
C VAL A 18 -25.37 23.86 88.16
N VAL A 19 -25.92 22.87 88.87
CA VAL A 19 -26.31 21.58 88.27
C VAL A 19 -27.42 21.77 87.24
N ALA A 20 -28.43 22.60 87.53
CA ALA A 20 -29.48 22.90 86.56
C ALA A 20 -28.93 23.58 85.29
N ILE A 21 -28.01 24.55 85.44
CA ILE A 21 -27.34 25.18 84.30
C ILE A 21 -26.53 24.13 83.52
N PHE A 22 -25.76 23.28 84.20
CA PHE A 22 -25.00 22.21 83.56
C PHE A 22 -25.89 21.29 82.69
N PHE A 23 -27.03 20.85 83.22
CA PHE A 23 -27.95 19.99 82.47
C PHE A 23 -28.75 20.71 81.38
N THR A 24 -29.01 22.01 81.53
CA THR A 24 -29.79 22.80 80.55
C THR A 24 -28.93 23.44 79.47
N THR A 25 -27.65 23.68 79.70
CA THR A 25 -26.75 24.34 78.74
C THR A 25 -25.67 23.40 78.21
N LEU A 26 -24.93 22.71 79.09
CA LEU A 26 -23.77 21.91 78.67
C LEU A 26 -24.18 20.59 78.02
N VAL A 27 -25.18 19.90 78.57
CA VAL A 27 -25.66 18.64 77.98
C VAL A 27 -26.27 18.85 76.58
N PRO A 28 -27.17 19.83 76.34
CA PRO A 28 -27.69 20.09 75.00
C PRO A 28 -26.61 20.57 74.02
N LEU A 29 -25.65 21.38 74.47
CA LEU A 29 -24.54 21.83 73.62
C LEU A 29 -23.65 20.66 73.19
N TYR A 30 -23.35 19.73 74.10
CA TYR A 30 -22.60 18.52 73.78
C TYR A 30 -23.33 17.64 72.77
N LEU A 31 -24.63 17.41 72.97
CA LEU A 31 -25.45 16.65 72.02
C LEU A 31 -25.53 17.34 70.64
N TYR A 32 -25.63 18.67 70.62
CA TYR A 32 -25.61 19.44 69.38
C TYR A 32 -24.28 19.32 68.65
N MET A 33 -23.15 19.48 69.34
CA MET A 33 -21.82 19.32 68.75
C MET A 33 -21.60 17.90 68.22
N SER A 34 -22.02 16.87 68.97
CA SER A 34 -21.95 15.48 68.52
C SER A 34 -22.74 15.24 67.23
N ASN A 35 -23.97 15.80 67.14
CA ASN A 35 -24.77 15.73 65.92
C ASN A 35 -24.12 16.47 64.75
N LEU A 36 -23.55 17.66 64.98
CA LEU A 36 -22.80 18.39 63.95
C LEU A 36 -21.61 17.59 63.44
N TYR A 37 -20.80 16.98 64.32
CA TYR A 37 -19.68 16.15 63.90
C TYR A 37 -20.13 14.98 63.03
N ASN A 38 -21.24 14.32 63.38
CA ASN A 38 -21.80 13.24 62.58
C ASN A 38 -22.27 13.74 61.20
N LEU A 39 -22.95 14.89 61.13
CA LEU A 39 -23.37 15.51 59.87
C LEU A 39 -22.17 15.89 58.98
N PHE A 40 -21.16 16.56 59.54
CA PHE A 40 -19.95 16.94 58.81
C PHE A 40 -19.16 15.72 58.33
N SER A 41 -19.00 14.71 59.18
CA SER A 41 -18.32 13.46 58.82
C SER A 41 -19.05 12.73 57.69
N ASN A 42 -20.38 12.67 57.74
CA ASN A 42 -21.20 12.06 56.69
C ASN A 42 -21.10 12.82 55.37
N GLU A 43 -21.17 14.15 55.39
CA GLU A 43 -21.04 14.99 54.19
C GLU A 43 -19.63 14.88 53.58
N LEU A 44 -18.58 14.90 54.42
CA LEU A 44 -17.20 14.71 53.96
C LEU A 44 -16.99 13.33 53.33
N ASN A 45 -17.51 12.28 53.95
CA ASN A 45 -17.45 10.93 53.38
C ASN A 45 -18.27 10.82 52.09
N SER A 46 -19.45 11.44 52.02
CA SER A 46 -20.28 11.45 50.82
C SER A 46 -19.58 12.14 49.65
N ARG A 47 -18.97 13.32 49.90
CA ARG A 47 -18.18 14.02 48.88
C ARG A 47 -16.96 13.22 48.46
N ARG A 48 -16.24 12.64 49.42
CA ARG A 48 -15.07 11.80 49.14
C ARG A 48 -15.43 10.59 48.29
N ILE A 49 -16.53 9.90 48.60
CA ILE A 49 -17.01 8.77 47.81
C ILE A 49 -17.39 9.24 46.40
N ARG A 50 -18.13 10.35 46.28
CA ARG A 50 -18.49 10.93 44.97
C ARG A 50 -17.27 11.30 44.14
N ASP A 51 -16.22 11.85 44.75
CA ASP A 51 -14.98 12.20 44.05
C ASP A 51 -14.19 10.96 43.62
N ILE A 52 -14.16 9.91 44.45
CA ILE A 52 -13.53 8.62 44.11
C ILE A 52 -14.32 7.94 42.99
N ASP A 53 -15.65 7.87 43.09
CA ASP A 53 -16.51 7.30 42.06
C ASP A 53 -16.33 8.06 40.75
N ARG A 54 -16.35 9.40 40.80
CA ARG A 54 -16.06 10.23 39.64
C ARG A 54 -14.67 9.92 39.08
N ALA A 55 -13.63 9.84 39.89
CA ALA A 55 -12.26 9.55 39.43
C ALA A 55 -12.12 8.15 38.82
N THR A 56 -12.88 7.17 39.28
CA THR A 56 -12.85 5.78 38.80
C THR A 56 -13.68 5.54 37.54
N GLU A 57 -14.55 6.46 37.14
CA GLU A 57 -15.26 6.39 35.85
C GLU A 57 -14.27 6.41 34.67
N GLU A 58 -14.44 5.46 33.76
CA GLU A 58 -13.71 5.36 32.52
C GLU A 58 -14.66 4.83 31.43
N LEU A 59 -14.88 5.67 30.42
CA LEU A 59 -15.75 5.38 29.29
C LEU A 59 -14.97 5.61 28.00
N LYS A 60 -14.99 4.63 27.10
CA LYS A 60 -14.39 4.73 25.76
C LYS A 60 -15.49 4.92 24.73
N LEU A 61 -15.31 5.92 23.87
CA LEU A 61 -16.21 6.26 22.78
C LEU A 61 -15.58 5.83 21.45
N LEU A 62 -16.25 4.93 20.75
CA LEU A 62 -15.83 4.43 19.44
C LEU A 62 -16.87 4.85 18.41
N VAL A 63 -16.43 5.54 17.36
CA VAL A 63 -17.31 6.01 16.28
C VAL A 63 -17.28 4.98 15.16
N GLU A 64 -18.45 4.50 14.79
CA GLU A 64 -18.65 3.54 13.72
C GLU A 64 -19.59 4.14 12.68
N GLY A 65 -19.22 4.06 11.41
CA GLY A 65 -20.04 4.50 10.30
C GLY A 65 -20.47 3.33 9.45
N ARG A 66 -21.77 3.23 9.17
CA ARG A 66 -22.28 2.36 8.13
C ARG A 66 -22.74 3.21 6.96
N THR A 67 -22.03 3.07 5.85
CA THR A 67 -22.51 3.44 4.53
C THR A 67 -23.37 2.26 4.03
N GLU A 68 -24.67 2.25 4.31
CA GLU A 68 -25.58 1.25 3.73
C GLU A 68 -26.78 1.90 3.03
N ILE A 69 -27.09 1.40 1.82
CA ILE A 69 -28.27 1.62 0.98
C ILE A 69 -29.43 0.74 1.52
N ASN A 70 -29.76 0.86 2.81
CA ASN A 70 -31.09 0.49 3.29
C ASN A 70 -32.00 1.74 3.17
N PRO A 71 -33.34 1.60 3.04
CA PRO A 71 -34.25 2.75 2.96
C PRO A 71 -34.21 3.67 4.21
N ALA A 72 -33.43 3.29 5.24
CA ALA A 72 -33.20 4.04 6.47
C ALA A 72 -32.08 5.10 6.40
N GLY A 73 -31.30 5.17 5.31
CA GLY A 73 -30.27 6.20 5.11
C GLY A 73 -28.92 5.93 5.81
N PRO A 74 -27.91 6.80 5.59
CA PRO A 74 -26.59 6.66 6.20
C PRO A 74 -26.68 6.70 7.73
N SER A 75 -26.04 5.74 8.41
CA SER A 75 -26.10 5.64 9.88
C SER A 75 -24.72 5.78 10.49
N ILE A 76 -24.62 6.72 11.43
CA ILE A 76 -23.45 6.93 12.26
C ILE A 76 -23.84 6.44 13.64
N SER A 77 -23.10 5.48 14.15
CA SER A 77 -23.31 4.92 15.48
C SER A 77 -22.12 5.18 16.39
N LEU A 78 -22.41 5.42 17.65
CA LEU A 78 -21.42 5.59 18.70
C LEU A 78 -21.50 4.40 19.65
N THR A 79 -20.42 3.64 19.76
CA THR A 79 -20.27 2.55 20.72
C THR A 79 -19.62 3.09 21.99
N LEU A 80 -20.38 3.07 23.08
CA LEU A 80 -19.98 3.49 24.41
C LEU A 80 -19.55 2.25 25.20
N LYS A 81 -18.26 2.15 25.56
CA LYS A 81 -17.72 1.01 26.32
C LYS A 81 -17.31 1.45 27.72
N ASN A 82 -18.00 0.93 28.73
CA ASN A 82 -17.67 1.18 30.12
C ASN A 82 -16.55 0.24 30.58
N THR A 83 -15.35 0.79 30.79
CA THR A 83 -14.18 0.04 31.30
C THR A 83 -14.00 0.20 32.81
N SER A 84 -14.85 0.98 33.46
CA SER A 84 -14.83 1.18 34.90
C SER A 84 -15.53 0.04 35.66
N PRO A 85 -15.23 -0.11 36.97
CA PRO A 85 -15.93 -1.08 37.83
C PRO A 85 -17.32 -0.62 38.27
N LEU A 86 -17.74 0.60 37.93
CA LEU A 86 -19.01 1.20 38.34
C LEU A 86 -19.98 1.28 37.16
N MET A 87 -21.29 1.35 37.44
CA MET A 87 -22.27 1.72 36.42
C MET A 87 -22.09 3.20 36.05
N ILE A 88 -21.99 3.48 34.75
CA ILE A 88 -21.92 4.85 34.24
C ILE A 88 -23.26 5.20 33.63
N ARG A 89 -23.88 6.27 34.14
CA ARG A 89 -25.05 6.91 33.52
C ARG A 89 -24.59 8.07 32.66
N VAL A 90 -24.80 7.96 31.36
CA VAL A 90 -24.55 9.03 30.38
C VAL A 90 -25.83 9.84 30.23
N GLU A 91 -25.82 11.10 30.62
CA GLU A 91 -26.99 12.00 30.55
C GLU A 91 -27.21 12.51 29.13
N ARG A 92 -26.13 12.91 28.45
CA ARG A 92 -26.19 13.55 27.12
C ARG A 92 -24.98 13.20 26.27
N ILE A 93 -25.18 13.22 24.96
CA ILE A 93 -24.10 13.08 23.97
C ILE A 93 -24.15 14.25 23.01
N TRP A 94 -23.05 14.98 22.90
CA TRP A 94 -22.90 16.12 22.00
C TRP A 94 -21.99 15.78 20.82
N ALA A 95 -22.28 16.37 19.67
CA ALA A 95 -21.33 16.45 18.55
C ALA A 95 -20.73 17.87 18.55
N MET A 96 -19.40 17.96 18.62
CA MET A 96 -18.67 19.22 18.64
C MET A 96 -17.88 19.37 17.34
N ASP A 97 -17.99 20.53 16.69
CA ASP A 97 -17.08 20.92 15.62
C ASP A 97 -15.71 21.20 16.23
N VAL A 98 -14.71 20.42 15.81
CA VAL A 98 -13.34 20.49 16.34
C VAL A 98 -12.65 21.80 15.93
N ASN A 99 -13.01 22.38 14.79
CA ASN A 99 -12.38 23.60 14.30
C ASN A 99 -12.94 24.85 14.99
N LEU A 100 -14.24 24.88 15.23
CA LEU A 100 -14.92 26.02 15.85
C LEU A 100 -15.02 25.91 17.38
N GLY A 101 -14.86 24.71 17.94
CA GLY A 101 -15.02 24.45 19.36
C GLY A 101 -16.46 24.58 19.86
N THR A 102 -17.43 24.57 18.95
CA THR A 102 -18.86 24.73 19.24
C THR A 102 -19.64 23.46 18.93
N PRO A 103 -20.82 23.25 19.54
CA PRO A 103 -21.74 22.19 19.13
C PRO A 103 -22.06 22.29 17.63
N VAL A 104 -22.21 21.15 16.96
CA VAL A 104 -22.64 21.09 15.55
C VAL A 104 -24.07 21.61 15.40
N ASN A 105 -24.94 21.25 16.34
CA ASN A 105 -26.33 21.69 16.44
C ASN A 105 -26.61 22.21 17.86
N ASP A 106 -27.67 23.02 18.01
CA ASP A 106 -28.10 23.57 19.31
C ASP A 106 -28.63 22.51 20.29
N THR A 107 -28.89 21.29 19.81
CA THR A 107 -29.39 20.16 20.60
C THR A 107 -28.37 19.02 20.65
N PRO A 108 -28.27 18.29 21.78
CA PRO A 108 -27.41 17.11 21.84
C PRO A 108 -27.91 16.02 20.88
N CYS A 109 -27.01 15.15 20.45
CA CYS A 109 -27.32 13.97 19.63
C CYS A 109 -28.21 12.97 20.38
N ILE A 110 -28.01 12.86 21.69
CA ILE A 110 -28.83 12.06 22.60
C ILE A 110 -29.12 12.91 23.84
N ASP A 111 -30.40 13.04 24.18
CA ASP A 111 -30.88 13.77 25.37
C ASP A 111 -31.62 12.86 26.38
N SER A 112 -31.54 11.54 26.18
CA SER A 112 -32.10 10.56 27.11
C SER A 112 -30.98 9.86 27.89
N PRO A 113 -31.10 9.70 29.21
CA PRO A 113 -30.09 9.01 30.00
C PRO A 113 -29.89 7.56 29.54
N ILE A 114 -28.63 7.13 29.46
CA ILE A 114 -28.22 5.77 29.11
C ILE A 114 -27.41 5.19 30.26
N ASP A 115 -27.89 4.08 30.81
CA ASP A 115 -27.21 3.36 31.88
C ASP A 115 -26.33 2.25 31.28
N ILE A 116 -25.02 2.34 31.48
CA ILE A 116 -24.02 1.39 30.96
C ILE A 116 -23.42 0.62 32.14
N PRO A 117 -23.77 -0.66 32.32
CA PRO A 117 -23.20 -1.49 33.37
C PRO A 117 -21.67 -1.65 33.21
N ALA A 118 -20.99 -1.99 34.31
CA ALA A 118 -19.54 -2.23 34.30
C ALA A 118 -19.16 -3.32 33.31
N GLY A 119 -18.15 -3.06 32.47
CA GLY A 119 -17.65 -3.98 31.45
C GLY A 119 -18.51 -4.15 30.19
N MET A 120 -19.68 -3.49 30.13
CA MET A 120 -20.60 -3.59 28.99
C MET A 120 -20.35 -2.48 27.97
N ASN A 121 -20.85 -2.71 26.75
CA ASN A 121 -20.93 -1.72 25.70
C ASN A 121 -22.39 -1.52 25.25
N ILE A 122 -22.71 -0.28 24.86
CA ILE A 122 -23.99 0.09 24.26
C ILE A 122 -23.70 0.89 23.01
N THR A 123 -24.39 0.57 21.92
CA THR A 123 -24.29 1.29 20.65
C THR A 123 -25.54 2.15 20.46
N VAL A 124 -25.35 3.43 20.16
CA VAL A 124 -26.42 4.39 19.91
C VAL A 124 -26.28 5.02 18.53
N GLN A 125 -27.40 5.32 17.88
CA GLN A 125 -27.42 6.00 16.59
C GLN A 125 -27.39 7.53 16.79
N VAL A 126 -26.49 8.20 16.09
CA VAL A 126 -26.23 9.65 16.21
C VAL A 126 -26.22 10.36 14.85
N SER A 127 -26.75 9.74 13.79
CA SER A 127 -26.78 10.31 12.44
C SER A 127 -27.63 11.59 12.35
N SER A 128 -28.75 11.65 13.08
CA SER A 128 -29.70 12.77 13.00
C SER A 128 -29.11 14.12 13.41
N CYS A 129 -28.17 14.14 14.36
CA CYS A 129 -27.54 15.40 14.80
C CYS A 129 -26.45 15.92 13.86
N LEU A 130 -26.11 15.17 12.79
CA LEU A 130 -25.07 15.52 11.83
C LEU A 130 -25.64 15.82 10.44
N GLU A 131 -26.96 15.92 10.29
CA GLU A 131 -27.60 16.11 9.00
C GLU A 131 -27.08 17.37 8.28
N GLY A 132 -26.54 17.19 7.07
CA GLY A 132 -25.98 18.28 6.26
C GLY A 132 -24.61 18.81 6.72
N PHE A 133 -24.09 18.41 7.88
CA PHE A 133 -22.82 18.91 8.40
C PHE A 133 -21.63 18.43 7.56
N THR A 134 -20.61 19.28 7.39
CA THR A 134 -19.35 18.94 6.73
C THR A 134 -18.20 19.56 7.51
N GLY A 135 -17.27 18.73 8.00
CA GLY A 135 -16.16 19.17 8.84
C GLY A 135 -15.65 18.06 9.76
N LYS A 136 -14.79 18.42 10.73
CA LYS A 136 -14.29 17.50 11.76
C LYS A 136 -15.17 17.54 12.99
N VAL A 137 -15.66 16.38 13.41
CA VAL A 137 -16.53 16.22 14.58
C VAL A 137 -15.85 15.38 15.65
N GLN A 138 -16.02 15.77 16.90
CA GLN A 138 -15.75 14.93 18.06
C GLN A 138 -17.04 14.72 18.87
N PHE A 139 -17.34 13.48 19.23
CA PHE A 139 -18.48 13.18 20.10
C PHE A 139 -18.05 13.27 21.57
N ILE A 140 -18.86 13.91 22.40
CA ILE A 140 -18.63 14.07 23.83
C ILE A 140 -19.81 13.52 24.61
N ALA A 141 -19.57 12.49 25.42
CA ALA A 141 -20.54 11.97 26.38
C ALA A 141 -20.37 12.66 27.75
N VAL A 142 -21.49 13.09 28.34
CA VAL A 142 -21.57 13.73 29.65
C VAL A 142 -22.18 12.76 30.65
N THR A 143 -21.49 12.45 31.75
CA THR A 143 -22.00 11.54 32.79
C THR A 143 -22.79 12.27 33.88
N GLU A 144 -23.63 11.55 34.62
CA GLU A 144 -24.37 12.08 35.79
C GLU A 144 -23.44 12.70 36.85
N ARG A 145 -22.20 12.17 36.94
CA ARG A 145 -21.16 12.63 37.87
C ARG A 145 -20.34 13.80 37.30
N GLY A 146 -20.73 14.33 36.14
CA GLY A 146 -20.12 15.52 35.53
C GLY A 146 -18.76 15.27 34.90
N ARG A 147 -18.47 14.05 34.41
CA ARG A 147 -17.29 13.80 33.56
C ARG A 147 -17.66 13.88 32.10
N LEU A 148 -16.66 14.28 31.31
CA LEU A 148 -16.73 14.35 29.87
C LEU A 148 -15.80 13.30 29.29
N PHE A 149 -16.30 12.50 28.37
CA PHE A 149 -15.52 11.52 27.62
C PHE A 149 -15.67 11.81 26.13
N GLY A 150 -14.55 12.03 25.45
CA GLY A 150 -14.51 12.35 24.03
C GLY A 150 -14.15 11.14 23.18
N SER A 151 -14.73 11.05 21.98
CA SER A 151 -14.26 10.15 20.92
C SER A 151 -12.96 10.66 20.29
N ALA A 152 -12.35 9.86 19.41
CA ALA A 152 -11.43 10.40 18.43
C ALA A 152 -12.18 11.35 17.47
N PRO A 153 -11.55 12.44 16.99
CA PRO A 153 -12.10 13.26 15.92
C PRO A 153 -12.31 12.45 14.65
N VAL A 154 -13.42 12.69 13.96
CA VAL A 154 -13.77 12.05 12.69
C VAL A 154 -14.14 13.10 11.64
N ASP A 155 -13.79 12.83 10.39
CA ASP A 155 -14.19 13.67 9.26
C ASP A 155 -15.61 13.29 8.80
N ILE A 156 -16.46 14.31 8.63
CA ILE A 156 -17.84 14.18 8.17
C ILE A 156 -18.01 14.99 6.87
N ILE A 157 -18.64 14.39 5.85
CA ILE A 157 -19.06 15.08 4.62
C ILE A 157 -20.56 14.89 4.43
N ARG A 158 -21.32 15.98 4.41
CA ARG A 158 -22.78 16.00 4.23
C ARG A 158 -23.51 15.00 5.15
N GLY A 159 -23.13 14.96 6.42
CA GLY A 159 -23.70 14.07 7.43
C GLY A 159 -23.28 12.60 7.34
N ARG A 160 -22.22 12.30 6.59
CA ARG A 160 -21.66 10.94 6.47
C ARG A 160 -20.24 10.90 6.98
N LEU A 161 -19.88 9.82 7.66
CA LEU A 161 -18.49 9.53 8.00
C LEU A 161 -17.65 9.38 6.73
N VAL A 162 -16.54 10.11 6.68
CA VAL A 162 -15.48 9.89 5.71
C VAL A 162 -14.66 8.71 6.22
N ALA A 163 -15.05 7.48 5.88
CA ALA A 163 -14.38 6.29 6.40
C ALA A 163 -13.04 6.07 5.67
N GLY A 164 -11.94 6.23 6.41
CA GLY A 164 -10.57 5.82 6.09
C GLY A 164 -10.12 4.57 6.85
N LEU A 165 -11.02 3.63 7.16
CA LEU A 165 -10.65 2.28 7.59
C LEU A 165 -11.24 1.33 6.56
N TYR A 166 -10.39 0.89 5.64
CA TYR A 166 -10.65 -0.22 4.74
C TYR A 166 -10.24 -1.51 5.49
N PRO A 167 -11.18 -2.20 6.19
CA PRO A 167 -10.82 -3.36 7.03
C PRO A 167 -10.29 -4.55 6.21
N TYR A 168 -10.50 -4.53 4.90
CA TYR A 168 -10.02 -5.55 3.98
C TYR A 168 -9.04 -4.94 2.98
N THR A 169 -8.16 -5.81 2.48
CA THR A 169 -7.27 -5.49 1.37
C THR A 169 -7.65 -6.37 0.19
N LEU A 170 -7.99 -5.74 -0.93
CA LEU A 170 -8.12 -6.41 -2.22
C LEU A 170 -6.77 -6.34 -2.92
N THR A 171 -6.15 -7.48 -3.15
CA THR A 171 -4.87 -7.57 -3.88
C THR A 171 -5.13 -7.91 -5.33
N VAL A 172 -4.71 -7.04 -6.25
CA VAL A 172 -4.77 -7.33 -7.69
C VAL A 172 -3.35 -7.54 -8.20
N SER A 173 -3.12 -8.71 -8.78
CA SER A 173 -1.84 -9.05 -9.42
C SER A 173 -2.00 -9.13 -10.92
N VAL A 174 -1.03 -8.57 -11.64
CA VAL A 174 -0.94 -8.70 -13.10
C VAL A 174 0.39 -9.40 -13.37
N VAL A 175 0.30 -10.54 -14.05
CA VAL A 175 1.41 -11.44 -14.36
C VAL A 175 1.61 -11.45 -15.86
N ASN A 176 2.87 -11.53 -16.27
CA ASN A 176 3.28 -11.64 -17.66
C ASN A 176 3.00 -10.37 -18.48
N MET A 177 3.33 -9.20 -17.91
CA MET A 177 3.18 -7.91 -18.60
C MET A 177 4.20 -7.73 -19.73
N GLU A 178 3.81 -7.00 -20.76
CA GLU A 178 4.62 -6.68 -21.93
C GLU A 178 5.31 -5.33 -21.77
N ARG A 179 6.62 -5.29 -22.01
CA ARG A 179 7.44 -4.09 -21.86
C ARG A 179 6.89 -2.92 -22.66
N GLY A 180 6.87 -1.74 -22.05
CA GLY A 180 6.46 -0.50 -22.70
C GLY A 180 4.95 -0.27 -22.77
N LYS A 181 4.12 -1.29 -22.53
CA LYS A 181 2.66 -1.12 -22.41
C LYS A 181 2.28 -0.49 -21.07
N GLU A 182 1.22 0.30 -21.09
CA GLU A 182 0.58 0.84 -19.88
C GLU A 182 -0.60 -0.05 -19.48
N TYR A 183 -0.53 -0.63 -18.29
CA TYR A 183 -1.61 -1.40 -17.68
C TYR A 183 -2.39 -0.52 -16.70
N THR A 184 -3.72 -0.49 -16.83
CA THR A 184 -4.62 0.19 -15.90
C THR A 184 -5.45 -0.85 -15.19
N ILE A 185 -5.44 -0.81 -13.86
CA ILE A 185 -6.32 -1.61 -13.01
C ILE A 185 -7.40 -0.68 -12.47
N ASP A 186 -8.66 -0.95 -12.83
CA ASP A 186 -9.82 -0.21 -12.34
C ASP A 186 -10.68 -1.11 -11.45
N ILE A 187 -11.09 -0.59 -10.31
CA ILE A 187 -11.92 -1.31 -9.34
C ILE A 187 -13.24 -0.55 -9.21
N LEU A 188 -14.31 -1.20 -9.67
CA LEU A 188 -15.67 -0.69 -9.54
C LEU A 188 -16.36 -1.41 -8.37
N PRO A 189 -16.56 -0.76 -7.22
CA PRO A 189 -17.41 -1.30 -6.18
C PRO A 189 -18.87 -1.43 -6.65
N LEU A 190 -19.53 -2.52 -6.28
CA LEU A 190 -20.96 -2.73 -6.50
C LEU A 190 -21.74 -2.55 -5.18
N GLY A 191 -22.87 -1.85 -5.26
CA GLY A 191 -23.70 -1.58 -4.09
C GLY A 191 -23.01 -0.64 -3.09
N ASP A 192 -22.93 -1.09 -1.84
CA ASP A 192 -22.37 -0.36 -0.68
C ASP A 192 -20.84 -0.55 -0.49
N ALA A 193 -20.21 -1.31 -1.37
CA ALA A 193 -18.77 -1.50 -1.36
C ALA A 193 -18.04 -0.18 -1.66
N ASP A 194 -16.83 -0.01 -1.14
CA ASP A 194 -15.94 1.10 -1.50
C ASP A 194 -14.48 0.66 -1.43
N THR A 195 -13.62 1.37 -2.17
CA THR A 195 -12.20 1.05 -2.28
C THR A 195 -11.33 2.28 -2.57
N GLN A 196 -10.09 2.27 -2.08
CA GLN A 196 -9.09 3.28 -2.39
C GLN A 196 -7.68 2.65 -2.58
N PRO A 197 -6.95 3.05 -3.63
CA PRO A 197 -7.42 3.87 -4.77
C PRO A 197 -8.43 3.11 -5.66
N ARG A 198 -9.20 3.82 -6.50
CA ARG A 198 -10.13 3.14 -7.44
C ARG A 198 -9.48 2.75 -8.77
N SER A 199 -8.35 3.37 -9.09
CA SER A 199 -7.63 3.15 -10.34
C SER A 199 -6.13 3.34 -10.10
N ILE A 200 -5.31 2.46 -10.67
CA ILE A 200 -3.87 2.61 -10.73
C ILE A 200 -3.40 2.34 -12.17
N LYS A 201 -2.49 3.18 -12.65
CA LYS A 201 -1.76 2.99 -13.89
C LYS A 201 -0.35 2.52 -13.62
N TYR A 202 0.12 1.56 -14.40
CA TYR A 202 1.46 0.99 -14.31
C TYR A 202 2.05 0.83 -15.70
N LYS A 203 3.25 1.36 -15.93
CA LYS A 203 3.97 1.15 -17.18
C LYS A 203 5.01 0.06 -16.99
N ALA A 204 4.88 -1.04 -17.73
CA ALA A 204 5.84 -2.15 -17.65
C ALA A 204 7.21 -1.70 -18.19
N THR A 205 8.25 -1.96 -17.41
CA THR A 205 9.65 -1.62 -17.68
C THR A 205 10.44 -2.79 -18.24
N ALA A 206 9.99 -4.01 -17.94
CA ALA A 206 10.56 -5.26 -18.45
C ALA A 206 9.48 -6.15 -19.07
N SER A 207 9.92 -7.12 -19.87
CA SER A 207 9.06 -8.19 -20.35
C SER A 207 8.93 -9.27 -19.28
N ASN A 208 7.79 -9.97 -19.27
CA ASN A 208 7.42 -10.91 -18.20
C ASN A 208 7.36 -10.26 -16.81
N GLU A 209 7.12 -8.95 -16.75
CA GLU A 209 7.04 -8.24 -15.49
C GLU A 209 5.76 -8.63 -14.73
N ASN A 210 5.89 -8.79 -13.42
CA ASN A 210 4.80 -9.17 -12.53
C ASN A 210 4.64 -8.11 -11.46
N ILE A 211 3.42 -7.63 -11.26
CA ILE A 211 3.10 -6.68 -10.20
C ILE A 211 2.00 -7.22 -9.31
N SER A 212 2.02 -6.78 -8.06
CA SER A 212 0.95 -7.01 -7.10
C SER A 212 0.66 -5.69 -6.39
N LEU A 213 -0.58 -5.23 -6.49
CA LEU A 213 -1.04 -3.97 -5.95
C LEU A 213 -2.15 -4.22 -4.94
N SER A 214 -2.04 -3.54 -3.79
CA SER A 214 -2.98 -3.67 -2.68
C SER A 214 -3.90 -2.46 -2.64
N PHE A 215 -5.20 -2.74 -2.55
CA PHE A 215 -6.25 -1.73 -2.50
C PHE A 215 -7.01 -1.88 -1.18
N GLY A 216 -7.16 -0.78 -0.43
CA GLY A 216 -8.06 -0.78 0.72
C GLY A 216 -9.49 -0.96 0.23
N ALA A 217 -10.23 -1.90 0.80
CA ALA A 217 -11.63 -2.15 0.46
C ALA A 217 -12.53 -2.38 1.71
N THR A 218 -13.81 -2.06 1.58
CA THR A 218 -14.86 -2.49 2.53
C THR A 218 -15.39 -3.89 2.15
N ALA A 219 -16.22 -4.51 2.99
CA ALA A 219 -16.91 -5.74 2.60
C ALA A 219 -17.89 -5.46 1.45
N GLY A 220 -18.03 -6.39 0.52
CA GLY A 220 -18.92 -6.26 -0.63
C GLY A 220 -18.34 -6.82 -1.91
N THR A 221 -19.05 -6.62 -3.02
CA THR A 221 -18.65 -7.13 -4.34
C THR A 221 -18.01 -6.03 -5.17
N PHE A 222 -16.94 -6.37 -5.87
CA PHE A 222 -16.18 -5.47 -6.74
C PHE A 222 -16.02 -6.10 -8.11
N LEU A 223 -16.09 -5.27 -9.16
CA LEU A 223 -15.66 -5.63 -10.49
C LEU A 223 -14.26 -5.07 -10.71
N VAL A 224 -13.30 -5.95 -10.92
CA VAL A 224 -11.90 -5.61 -11.21
C VAL A 224 -11.69 -5.72 -12.72
N TYR A 225 -11.25 -4.62 -13.32
CA TYR A 225 -10.96 -4.50 -14.74
C TYR A 225 -9.45 -4.39 -14.95
N LEU A 226 -8.96 -5.05 -15.99
CA LEU A 226 -7.62 -4.84 -16.52
C LEU A 226 -7.72 -4.23 -17.92
N ALA A 227 -7.09 -3.08 -18.12
CA ALA A 227 -6.92 -2.47 -19.43
C ALA A 227 -5.44 -2.38 -19.80
N GLU A 228 -5.12 -2.54 -21.08
CA GLU A 228 -3.81 -2.33 -21.67
C GLU A 228 -3.91 -1.17 -22.67
N ASN A 229 -3.09 -0.14 -22.50
CA ASN A 229 -3.11 1.10 -23.27
C ASN A 229 -4.52 1.74 -23.39
N GLY A 230 -5.30 1.66 -22.30
CA GLY A 230 -6.66 2.19 -22.24
C GLY A 230 -7.74 1.32 -22.88
N ILE A 231 -7.39 0.12 -23.39
CA ILE A 231 -8.34 -0.85 -23.96
C ILE A 231 -8.46 -2.03 -23.02
N LEU A 232 -9.69 -2.45 -22.71
CA LEU A 232 -9.92 -3.63 -21.86
C LEU A 232 -9.27 -4.90 -22.47
N VAL A 233 -8.52 -5.62 -21.64
CA VAL A 233 -7.88 -6.87 -22.06
C VAL A 233 -8.95 -7.92 -22.33
N SER A 234 -8.97 -8.45 -23.57
CA SER A 234 -9.88 -9.52 -23.99
C SER A 234 -9.70 -10.80 -23.16
N SER A 235 -10.76 -11.57 -22.95
CA SER A 235 -10.69 -12.89 -22.31
C SER A 235 -9.79 -13.89 -23.05
N THR A 236 -9.61 -13.74 -24.37
CA THR A 236 -8.68 -14.59 -25.15
C THR A 236 -7.20 -14.32 -24.80
N ARG A 237 -6.91 -13.12 -24.29
CA ARG A 237 -5.58 -12.71 -23.83
C ARG A 237 -5.36 -12.99 -22.34
N LEU A 238 -6.24 -13.78 -21.71
CA LEU A 238 -6.12 -14.14 -20.31
C LEU A 238 -6.03 -15.66 -20.16
N LEU A 239 -4.95 -16.13 -19.54
CA LEU A 239 -4.88 -17.50 -19.01
C LEU A 239 -5.72 -17.62 -17.74
N ALA A 240 -5.74 -16.56 -16.93
CA ALA A 240 -6.59 -16.42 -15.75
C ALA A 240 -6.80 -14.94 -15.41
N PRO A 241 -7.91 -14.56 -14.75
CA PRO A 241 -9.19 -15.27 -14.78
C PRO A 241 -9.72 -15.35 -16.22
N ALA A 242 -10.59 -16.31 -16.53
CA ALA A 242 -11.11 -16.53 -17.89
C ALA A 242 -12.03 -15.39 -18.42
N ARG A 243 -12.24 -14.33 -17.63
CA ARG A 243 -13.13 -13.21 -17.92
C ARG A 243 -12.53 -11.90 -17.38
N ASN A 244 -12.82 -10.81 -18.09
CA ASN A 244 -12.51 -9.45 -17.69
C ASN A 244 -13.75 -8.58 -18.02
N PRO A 245 -14.38 -7.92 -17.04
CA PRO A 245 -14.01 -7.83 -15.63
C PRO A 245 -14.15 -9.14 -14.86
N MET A 246 -13.41 -9.23 -13.75
CA MET A 246 -13.55 -10.28 -12.75
C MET A 246 -14.36 -9.77 -11.56
N SER A 247 -15.36 -10.53 -11.12
CA SER A 247 -16.12 -10.23 -9.91
C SER A 247 -15.46 -10.85 -8.70
N VAL A 248 -15.25 -10.07 -7.65
CA VAL A 248 -14.66 -10.52 -6.38
C VAL A 248 -15.54 -10.05 -5.23
N THR A 249 -15.76 -10.88 -4.22
CA THR A 249 -16.56 -10.53 -3.04
C THR A 249 -15.70 -10.65 -1.81
N LEU A 250 -15.53 -9.56 -1.07
CA LEU A 250 -14.83 -9.53 0.22
C LEU A 250 -15.81 -9.77 1.37
N PRO A 251 -15.42 -10.55 2.39
CA PRO A 251 -14.07 -11.09 2.65
C PRO A 251 -13.75 -12.44 2.00
N ASP A 252 -14.70 -13.06 1.28
CA ASP A 252 -14.57 -14.44 0.78
C ASP A 252 -13.35 -14.64 -0.13
N TYR A 253 -13.14 -13.69 -1.05
CA TYR A 253 -12.02 -13.65 -1.97
C TYR A 253 -11.34 -12.30 -1.88
N TRP A 254 -10.04 -12.31 -1.57
CA TRP A 254 -9.27 -11.09 -1.32
C TRP A 254 -8.21 -10.83 -2.39
N ASN A 255 -8.11 -11.68 -3.41
CA ASN A 255 -7.16 -11.51 -4.50
C ASN A 255 -7.75 -11.79 -5.88
N VAL A 256 -7.28 -11.03 -6.87
CA VAL A 256 -7.53 -11.26 -8.30
C VAL A 256 -6.19 -11.32 -9.00
N VAL A 257 -5.92 -12.39 -9.73
CA VAL A 257 -4.66 -12.58 -10.46
C VAL A 257 -4.94 -12.66 -11.96
N PHE A 258 -4.63 -11.59 -12.68
CA PHE A 258 -4.63 -11.58 -14.13
C PHE A 258 -3.32 -12.15 -14.64
N ILE A 259 -3.38 -13.32 -15.27
CA ILE A 259 -2.27 -13.94 -15.99
C ILE A 259 -2.53 -13.69 -17.47
N LEU A 260 -1.73 -12.80 -18.06
CA LEU A 260 -1.83 -12.48 -19.48
C LEU A 260 -1.34 -13.68 -20.30
N ASN A 261 -2.16 -14.12 -21.25
CA ASN A 261 -1.73 -15.02 -22.31
C ASN A 261 -0.86 -14.20 -23.26
N ARG A 262 0.43 -14.52 -23.31
CA ARG A 262 1.26 -14.04 -24.41
C ARG A 262 0.87 -14.86 -25.62
N ASP A 263 0.19 -14.22 -26.56
CA ASP A 263 0.35 -14.63 -27.95
C ASP A 263 1.87 -14.56 -28.20
N GLY A 264 2.49 -15.63 -28.70
CA GLY A 264 3.94 -15.67 -28.95
C GLY A 264 4.38 -14.41 -29.72
N VAL A 265 5.60 -13.92 -29.47
CA VAL A 265 6.10 -12.62 -29.96
C VAL A 265 5.65 -12.42 -31.41
N SER A 266 4.68 -11.52 -31.57
CA SER A 266 3.83 -11.47 -32.77
C SER A 266 4.57 -10.93 -33.99
N SER A 267 5.73 -10.30 -33.75
CA SER A 267 6.69 -9.90 -34.77
C SER A 267 8.10 -10.28 -34.34
N VAL A 268 8.64 -11.35 -34.93
CA VAL A 268 10.08 -11.62 -34.85
C VAL A 268 10.80 -10.50 -35.59
N VAL A 269 11.62 -9.74 -34.86
CA VAL A 269 12.46 -8.71 -35.45
C VAL A 269 13.78 -9.35 -35.89
N THR A 270 14.31 -8.92 -37.04
CA THR A 270 15.63 -9.36 -37.52
C THR A 270 16.73 -8.68 -36.71
N ILE A 271 17.70 -9.46 -36.22
CA ILE A 271 18.92 -8.96 -35.58
C ILE A 271 19.83 -8.41 -36.68
N ASP A 272 20.31 -7.20 -36.51
CA ASP A 272 21.27 -6.58 -37.42
C ASP A 272 22.68 -7.12 -37.14
N LEU A 273 23.35 -7.60 -38.19
CA LEU A 273 24.67 -8.21 -38.14
C LEU A 273 25.68 -7.32 -38.86
N GLU A 274 26.77 -6.97 -38.19
CA GLU A 274 27.82 -6.12 -38.77
C GLU A 274 29.20 -6.77 -38.61
N ILE A 275 30.00 -6.78 -39.67
CA ILE A 275 31.38 -7.25 -39.66
C ILE A 275 32.33 -6.05 -39.53
N VAL A 276 33.01 -5.96 -38.39
CA VAL A 276 34.03 -4.93 -38.14
C VAL A 276 35.41 -5.50 -38.46
N ALA A 277 35.97 -5.06 -39.58
CA ALA A 277 37.27 -5.51 -40.08
C ALA A 277 38.14 -4.33 -40.55
N PRO A 278 39.47 -4.49 -40.59
CA PRO A 278 40.34 -3.48 -41.18
C PRO A 278 40.09 -3.36 -42.69
N SER A 279 40.18 -2.16 -43.24
CA SER A 279 39.99 -1.92 -44.68
C SER A 279 41.15 -2.46 -45.55
N SER A 280 42.35 -2.60 -44.97
CA SER A 280 43.52 -3.14 -45.65
C SER A 280 44.51 -3.80 -44.68
N VAL A 281 45.21 -4.83 -45.16
CA VAL A 281 46.25 -5.58 -44.43
C VAL A 281 47.46 -5.83 -45.33
N LEU A 282 48.64 -5.99 -44.74
CA LEU A 282 49.83 -6.40 -45.49
C LEU A 282 49.82 -7.91 -45.73
N GLU A 283 50.37 -8.37 -46.85
CA GLU A 283 50.59 -9.81 -47.08
C GLU A 283 51.41 -10.43 -45.94
N GLY A 284 51.05 -11.64 -45.49
CA GLY A 284 51.69 -12.31 -44.36
C GLY A 284 51.32 -11.77 -42.97
N GLN A 285 50.63 -10.62 -42.88
CA GLN A 285 50.22 -10.03 -41.62
C GLN A 285 48.96 -10.71 -41.06
N ALA A 286 48.94 -10.92 -39.73
CA ALA A 286 47.74 -11.32 -39.01
C ALA A 286 46.80 -10.13 -38.83
N PHE A 287 45.50 -10.38 -38.95
CA PHE A 287 44.45 -9.38 -38.71
C PHE A 287 43.33 -9.99 -37.90
N ALA A 288 42.63 -9.13 -37.18
CA ALA A 288 41.45 -9.47 -36.40
C ALA A 288 40.23 -8.84 -37.06
N PHE A 289 39.09 -9.50 -36.91
CA PHE A 289 37.78 -8.93 -37.23
C PHE A 289 36.75 -9.44 -36.22
N ASP A 290 35.79 -8.59 -35.92
CA ASP A 290 34.71 -8.89 -34.98
C ASP A 290 33.38 -8.96 -35.73
N ILE A 291 32.50 -9.84 -35.28
CA ILE A 291 31.10 -9.86 -35.73
C ILE A 291 30.26 -9.32 -34.58
N LEU A 292 29.57 -8.22 -34.87
CA LEU A 292 28.66 -7.56 -33.95
C LEU A 292 27.22 -7.98 -34.27
N LEU A 293 26.42 -8.13 -33.21
CA LEU A 293 24.98 -8.28 -33.32
C LEU A 293 24.31 -7.11 -32.59
N THR A 294 23.37 -6.47 -33.27
CA THR A 294 22.56 -5.38 -32.73
C THR A 294 21.10 -5.81 -32.68
N LEU A 295 20.52 -5.85 -31.48
CA LEU A 295 19.11 -6.14 -31.30
C LEU A 295 18.32 -4.83 -31.40
N PRO A 296 17.35 -4.69 -32.32
CA PRO A 296 16.63 -3.43 -32.47
C PRO A 296 15.82 -3.04 -31.22
N ASP A 297 15.58 -1.74 -31.04
CA ASP A 297 14.79 -1.20 -29.92
C ASP A 297 13.36 -1.74 -29.86
N GLN A 298 12.83 -2.19 -31.01
CA GLN A 298 11.50 -2.77 -31.11
C GLN A 298 11.43 -4.22 -30.60
N ALA A 299 12.55 -4.84 -30.23
CA ALA A 299 12.54 -6.20 -29.71
C ALA A 299 11.81 -6.27 -28.36
N GLU A 300 10.83 -7.18 -28.27
CA GLU A 300 9.95 -7.33 -27.11
C GLU A 300 10.55 -8.19 -25.99
N GLU A 301 11.77 -8.72 -26.15
CA GLU A 301 12.47 -9.50 -25.13
C GLU A 301 13.98 -9.44 -25.32
N ASN A 302 14.71 -9.97 -24.34
CA ASN A 302 16.14 -10.19 -24.49
C ASN A 302 16.40 -11.44 -25.34
N VAL A 303 17.48 -11.44 -26.11
CA VAL A 303 17.83 -12.54 -27.01
C VAL A 303 19.19 -13.09 -26.63
N GLN A 304 19.26 -14.40 -26.41
CA GLN A 304 20.53 -15.10 -26.26
C GLN A 304 21.12 -15.38 -27.64
N ALA A 305 22.28 -14.77 -27.94
CA ALA A 305 22.95 -14.97 -29.22
C ALA A 305 23.44 -16.42 -29.38
N ASP A 306 23.24 -16.98 -30.57
CA ASP A 306 23.79 -18.27 -30.97
C ASP A 306 25.07 -18.08 -31.78
N ALA A 307 26.18 -17.90 -31.06
CA ALA A 307 27.50 -17.72 -31.67
C ALA A 307 27.92 -18.91 -32.55
N ILE A 308 27.41 -20.12 -32.29
CA ILE A 308 27.74 -21.31 -33.08
C ILE A 308 27.01 -21.25 -34.42
N ALA A 309 25.73 -20.85 -34.43
CA ALA A 309 24.97 -20.66 -35.67
C ALA A 309 25.61 -19.60 -36.57
N ILE A 310 26.03 -18.46 -36.01
CA ILE A 310 26.76 -17.42 -36.75
C ILE A 310 28.10 -17.94 -37.27
N MET A 311 28.86 -18.67 -36.45
CA MET A 311 30.16 -19.21 -36.86
C MET A 311 30.02 -20.21 -38.02
N ASN A 312 28.95 -20.99 -38.07
CA ASN A 312 28.66 -21.92 -39.17
C ASN A 312 28.26 -21.19 -40.46
N ALA A 313 27.72 -19.97 -40.37
CA ALA A 313 27.36 -19.13 -41.50
C ALA A 313 28.53 -18.26 -42.03
N LEU A 314 29.64 -18.18 -41.28
CA LEU A 314 30.83 -17.42 -41.64
C LEU A 314 31.59 -18.08 -42.81
N LYS A 315 31.89 -17.29 -43.84
CA LYS A 315 32.66 -17.68 -45.02
C LYS A 315 33.77 -16.67 -45.27
N LEU A 316 34.98 -17.17 -45.48
CA LEU A 316 36.11 -16.36 -45.94
C LEU A 316 36.53 -16.82 -47.34
N GLN A 317 36.77 -15.86 -48.23
CA GLN A 317 37.23 -16.10 -49.61
C GLN A 317 38.37 -15.15 -49.96
N GLY A 318 39.26 -15.58 -50.87
CA GLY A 318 40.35 -14.75 -51.37
C GLY A 318 41.72 -15.09 -50.79
N ASP A 319 42.58 -14.08 -50.67
CA ASP A 319 44.02 -14.21 -50.40
C ASP A 319 44.33 -14.32 -48.88
N TYR A 320 43.85 -15.39 -48.23
CA TYR A 320 44.12 -15.68 -46.82
C TYR A 320 44.65 -17.10 -46.60
N ASP A 321 45.39 -17.31 -45.52
CA ASP A 321 45.81 -18.65 -45.10
C ASP A 321 44.64 -19.38 -44.43
N ARG A 322 44.13 -20.41 -45.11
CA ARG A 322 42.97 -21.19 -44.65
C ARG A 322 43.18 -21.88 -43.31
N GLN A 323 44.42 -22.18 -42.92
CA GLN A 323 44.72 -22.82 -41.64
C GLN A 323 44.84 -21.82 -40.49
N SER A 324 44.88 -20.52 -40.80
CA SER A 324 45.08 -19.46 -39.81
C SER A 324 43.77 -18.94 -39.21
N LEU A 325 42.61 -19.29 -39.76
CA LEU A 325 41.32 -18.82 -39.27
C LEU A 325 41.00 -19.46 -37.91
N SER A 326 40.87 -18.61 -36.89
CA SER A 326 40.46 -19.01 -35.55
C SER A 326 39.44 -18.00 -35.03
N CYS A 327 38.29 -18.48 -34.56
CA CYS A 327 37.23 -17.66 -34.00
C CYS A 327 36.93 -18.10 -32.57
N THR A 328 36.76 -17.13 -31.68
CA THR A 328 36.33 -17.35 -30.30
C THR A 328 34.89 -16.87 -30.14
N PRO A 329 33.92 -17.77 -29.88
CA PRO A 329 32.54 -17.38 -29.62
C PRO A 329 32.42 -16.71 -28.24
N SER A 330 31.61 -15.66 -28.18
CA SER A 330 31.16 -15.02 -26.95
C SER A 330 29.68 -15.31 -26.76
N SER A 331 29.29 -15.91 -25.64
CA SER A 331 27.88 -16.03 -25.27
C SER A 331 27.49 -14.79 -24.48
N SER A 332 26.46 -14.09 -24.96
CA SER A 332 25.93 -12.93 -24.26
C SER A 332 24.44 -12.77 -24.57
N ILE A 333 23.76 -12.12 -23.64
CA ILE A 333 22.35 -11.76 -23.78
C ILE A 333 22.31 -10.35 -24.39
N LEU A 334 21.66 -10.22 -25.55
CA LEU A 334 21.31 -8.92 -26.12
C LEU A 334 20.04 -8.41 -25.47
N SER A 335 20.09 -7.16 -25.02
CA SER A 335 18.90 -6.39 -24.70
C SER A 335 18.48 -5.51 -25.88
N ALA A 336 17.18 -5.19 -25.97
CA ALA A 336 16.69 -4.31 -27.04
C ALA A 336 17.47 -2.99 -27.04
N GLY A 337 17.96 -2.57 -28.21
CA GLY A 337 18.79 -1.39 -28.41
C GLY A 337 20.28 -1.58 -28.11
N SER A 338 20.71 -2.80 -27.77
CA SER A 338 22.12 -3.08 -27.46
C SER A 338 22.84 -3.79 -28.59
N THR A 339 24.15 -3.53 -28.65
CA THR A 339 25.09 -4.19 -29.55
C THR A 339 26.09 -4.99 -28.74
N ILE A 340 26.40 -6.21 -29.17
CA ILE A 340 27.42 -7.06 -28.57
C ILE A 340 28.37 -7.62 -29.62
N THR A 341 29.56 -8.01 -29.21
CA THR A 341 30.44 -8.85 -30.04
C THR A 341 30.10 -10.32 -29.80
N VAL A 342 29.67 -11.01 -30.86
CA VAL A 342 29.30 -12.44 -30.78
C VAL A 342 30.46 -13.36 -31.15
N LEU A 343 31.33 -12.92 -32.06
CA LEU A 343 32.52 -13.65 -32.49
C LEU A 343 33.67 -12.66 -32.64
N SER A 344 34.82 -13.03 -32.08
CA SER A 344 36.11 -12.41 -32.39
C SER A 344 36.96 -13.40 -33.15
N CYS A 345 37.38 -13.03 -34.35
CA CYS A 345 38.09 -13.90 -35.27
C CYS A 345 39.46 -13.33 -35.63
N PHE A 346 40.41 -14.22 -35.86
CA PHE A 346 41.76 -13.91 -36.30
C PHE A 346 42.07 -14.73 -37.55
N ALA A 347 42.73 -14.11 -38.51
CA ALA A 347 43.23 -14.77 -39.71
C ALA A 347 44.54 -14.11 -40.16
N ARG A 348 45.25 -14.76 -41.08
CA ARG A 348 46.48 -14.25 -41.68
C ARG A 348 46.29 -14.08 -43.19
N ALA A 349 46.67 -12.92 -43.71
CA ALA A 349 46.70 -12.69 -45.15
C ALA A 349 47.76 -13.60 -45.79
N SER A 350 47.42 -14.29 -46.87
CA SER A 350 48.38 -15.15 -47.57
C SER A 350 49.38 -14.30 -48.35
N GLU A 351 50.54 -14.87 -48.65
CA GLU A 351 51.47 -14.25 -49.59
C GLU A 351 50.84 -14.15 -50.99
N LEU A 352 50.96 -12.98 -51.63
CA LEU A 352 50.37 -12.77 -52.95
C LEU A 352 51.17 -13.53 -54.00
N GLN A 353 50.52 -14.49 -54.68
CA GLN A 353 51.17 -15.28 -55.73
C GLN A 353 51.45 -14.44 -56.99
N GLY A 354 52.68 -14.54 -57.52
CA GLY A 354 53.10 -13.91 -58.77
C GLY A 354 53.42 -12.41 -58.67
N ASN A 355 53.21 -11.65 -59.75
CA ASN A 355 53.48 -10.20 -59.83
C ASN A 355 52.29 -9.32 -59.37
N ARG A 356 51.38 -9.86 -58.56
CA ARG A 356 50.24 -9.09 -58.04
C ARG A 356 50.71 -8.13 -56.95
N ASN A 357 50.36 -6.85 -57.09
CA ASN A 357 50.63 -5.83 -56.07
C ASN A 357 49.50 -5.72 -55.03
N TYR A 358 48.34 -6.29 -55.36
CA TYR A 358 47.14 -6.25 -54.53
C TYR A 358 46.40 -7.60 -54.61
N GLY A 359 45.79 -7.98 -53.49
CA GLY A 359 44.84 -9.07 -53.36
C GLY A 359 43.62 -8.61 -52.57
N SER A 360 42.70 -9.53 -52.30
CA SER A 360 41.51 -9.23 -51.52
C SER A 360 41.06 -10.42 -50.71
N ILE A 361 40.58 -10.16 -49.49
CA ILE A 361 39.92 -11.15 -48.64
C ILE A 361 38.49 -10.65 -48.45
N THR A 362 37.50 -11.48 -48.78
CA THR A 362 36.10 -11.16 -48.52
C THR A 362 35.62 -12.04 -47.37
N ILE A 363 35.06 -11.40 -46.36
CA ILE A 363 34.43 -12.01 -45.21
C ILE A 363 32.93 -11.84 -45.40
N THR A 364 32.19 -12.94 -45.39
CA THR A 364 30.74 -12.92 -45.55
C THR A 364 30.12 -13.75 -44.45
N VAL A 365 29.05 -13.24 -43.84
CA VAL A 365 28.17 -14.02 -42.96
C VAL A 365 26.82 -14.10 -43.65
N ASP A 366 26.41 -15.32 -44.02
CA ASP A 366 25.09 -15.51 -44.62
C ASP A 366 23.98 -15.25 -43.58
N PRO A 367 22.77 -14.81 -44.01
CA PRO A 367 21.63 -14.67 -43.11
C PRO A 367 21.35 -15.96 -42.33
N VAL A 368 21.19 -15.84 -41.01
CA VAL A 368 20.98 -16.98 -40.12
C VAL A 368 19.55 -16.99 -39.63
N THR A 369 18.83 -18.10 -39.80
CA THR A 369 17.41 -18.20 -39.41
C THR A 369 17.20 -18.20 -37.89
N ALA A 370 18.23 -18.59 -37.13
CA ALA A 370 18.25 -18.65 -35.68
C ALA A 370 19.56 -18.06 -35.14
N ALA A 371 19.80 -16.77 -35.41
CA ALA A 371 20.95 -16.02 -34.90
C ALA A 371 20.90 -15.83 -33.39
N GLY A 372 19.70 -15.91 -32.80
CA GLY A 372 19.51 -15.95 -31.36
C GLY A 372 18.19 -16.58 -30.97
N ILE A 373 18.05 -16.84 -29.68
CA ILE A 373 16.85 -17.42 -29.06
C ILE A 373 16.34 -16.45 -28.00
N GLY A 374 15.07 -16.09 -28.07
CA GLY A 374 14.40 -15.29 -27.05
C GLY A 374 14.52 -15.96 -25.68
N VAL A 375 15.07 -15.23 -24.71
CA VAL A 375 15.33 -15.76 -23.35
C VAL A 375 14.02 -16.16 -22.67
N ASP A 376 12.94 -15.44 -22.98
CA ASP A 376 11.63 -15.62 -22.36
C ASP A 376 10.73 -16.54 -23.18
N SER A 377 10.70 -16.34 -24.50
CA SER A 377 9.77 -17.04 -25.40
C SER A 377 10.31 -18.36 -25.96
N GLY A 378 11.64 -18.54 -26.00
CA GLY A 378 12.29 -19.60 -26.76
C GLY A 378 12.18 -19.43 -28.28
N GLN A 379 11.69 -18.29 -28.77
CA GLN A 379 11.48 -18.01 -30.19
C GLN A 379 12.81 -17.74 -30.88
N GLN A 380 12.93 -18.19 -32.12
CA GLN A 380 14.13 -17.95 -32.93
C GLN A 380 14.10 -16.56 -33.54
N TYR A 381 15.19 -15.82 -33.40
CA TYR A 381 15.43 -14.53 -34.01
C TYR A 381 16.39 -14.70 -35.18
N PRO A 382 15.97 -14.39 -36.43
CA PRO A 382 16.86 -14.43 -37.57
C PRO A 382 17.80 -13.21 -37.53
N SER A 383 18.97 -13.34 -38.14
CA SER A 383 19.78 -12.19 -38.52
C SER A 383 19.69 -11.95 -40.02
N ASP A 384 20.01 -10.72 -40.41
CA ASP A 384 20.48 -10.47 -41.77
C ASP A 384 21.92 -11.01 -41.94
N GLY A 385 22.47 -10.77 -43.12
CA GLY A 385 23.84 -11.13 -43.45
C GLY A 385 24.62 -9.90 -43.86
N ASP A 386 25.92 -9.95 -43.69
CA ASP A 386 26.84 -8.86 -44.02
C ASP A 386 28.06 -9.38 -44.77
N SER A 387 28.74 -8.50 -45.50
CA SER A 387 29.91 -8.82 -46.28
C SER A 387 30.86 -7.63 -46.38
N VAL A 388 32.12 -7.87 -45.99
CA VAL A 388 33.20 -6.87 -46.04
C VAL A 388 34.39 -7.40 -46.82
N THR A 389 35.01 -6.54 -47.63
CA THR A 389 36.23 -6.87 -48.39
C THR A 389 37.42 -6.08 -47.85
N ILE A 390 38.46 -6.82 -47.44
CA ILE A 390 39.75 -6.31 -46.99
C ILE A 390 40.73 -6.32 -48.16
N GLN A 391 41.43 -5.22 -48.40
CA GLN A 391 42.50 -5.18 -49.40
C GLN A 391 43.80 -5.77 -48.84
N VAL A 392 44.43 -6.68 -49.57
CA VAL A 392 45.76 -7.21 -49.23
C VAL A 392 46.81 -6.47 -50.04
N VAL A 393 47.76 -5.81 -49.37
CA VAL A 393 48.80 -5.02 -50.02
C VAL A 393 50.14 -5.73 -49.87
N ARG A 394 50.88 -5.83 -50.98
CA ARG A 394 52.24 -6.40 -50.98
C ARG A 394 53.15 -5.60 -50.05
N GLN A 395 53.91 -6.29 -49.21
CA GLN A 395 54.90 -5.65 -48.35
C GLN A 395 56.04 -5.18 -49.25
N ARG A 396 56.15 -3.86 -49.51
CA ARG A 396 57.31 -3.32 -50.22
C ARG A 396 58.54 -3.59 -49.35
N GLY A 397 59.38 -4.52 -49.79
CA GLY A 397 60.63 -4.84 -49.12
C GLY A 397 61.38 -3.56 -48.81
N GLY A 398 61.56 -3.29 -47.52
CA GLY A 398 62.57 -2.35 -47.06
C GLY A 398 63.90 -2.87 -47.59
N ARG A 399 64.52 -2.10 -48.48
CA ARG A 399 65.91 -2.29 -48.85
C ARG A 399 66.81 -2.08 -47.64
#